data_AF-A0A9N9TFI7-F1
#
_entry.id   AF-A0A9N9TFI7-F1
#
_cell.length_a   1.000
_cell.length_b   1.000
_cell.length_c   1.000
_cell.angle_alpha   90.00
_cell.angle_beta   90.00
_cell.angle_gamma   90.00
#
_symmetry.space_group_name_H-M   'P 1'
#
loop_
_entity.id
_entity.type
_entity.pdbx_description
1 polymer ?
#
loop_
_entity_poly.entity_id
_entity_poly.type
_entity_poly.pdbx_seq_one_letter_code
_entity_poly.pdbx_strand_id
1 'polypeptide(L)'
;MHSNIAVIHDSLLEIHDGEKYVVTKNNKIVKYSYLCLCTGAEPKLVPQAKDFEEILGIRDTDSVDKFVKKIANAKKVIVVGNGGIASELVYKIKNTEIHWVIKDRHISSTFVDPGAAEFFLPSLKNNEQSTEPVSKRMRYQEEDFKKSGAALGPDWYKNLIIRGAGDLTVPSEVKIHYESEITHISKDRNSVHPLQVTLSNGADLTCDLIISATGVTARKSFATETALELTEFGEIKVNEHMETNVPGIYAAGDVCSANWNVAKHWFQMKLWTQARQMGSYAARCMSGHLNKEEILQDFCFEMFAHSTKLFGYKVILLGLFNGQKLGTNYEILIRMTKGHEYVKFVLENNKLQGAVLIGDTDLEEMAENLILNQIDLSPYGDDILNPDIDIEDYFD
;
A
#
# COMPACT_ATOMS: atom_id res chain seq x y z
N MET A 1 -0.17 14.37 24.89
CA MET A 1 1.09 13.60 24.88
C MET A 1 1.28 12.99 26.25
N HIS A 2 1.64 11.70 26.33
CA HIS A 2 1.97 11.06 27.61
C HIS A 2 3.23 11.71 28.19
N SER A 3 3.33 11.85 29.52
CA SER A 3 4.48 12.49 30.20
C SER A 3 5.84 11.83 29.92
N ASN A 4 5.85 10.64 29.33
CA ASN A 4 7.02 9.80 29.14
C ASN A 4 7.47 9.76 27.67
N ILE A 5 6.91 10.62 26.81
CA ILE A 5 7.26 10.71 25.39
C ILE A 5 7.89 12.07 25.13
N ALA A 6 9.17 12.05 24.75
CA ALA A 6 9.85 13.22 24.22
C ALA A 6 9.83 13.18 22.69
N VAL A 7 9.23 14.19 22.06
CA VAL A 7 9.22 14.32 20.60
C VAL A 7 10.37 15.23 20.17
N ILE A 8 11.22 14.74 19.28
CA ILE A 8 12.33 15.50 18.71
C ILE A 8 12.03 15.71 17.23
N HIS A 9 11.79 16.96 16.85
CA HIS A 9 11.57 17.35 15.46
C HIS A 9 12.91 17.60 14.76
N ASP A 10 13.53 16.53 14.25
CA ASP A 10 14.77 16.59 13.49
C ASP A 10 14.91 15.37 12.56
N SER A 11 15.89 15.36 11.67
CA SER A 11 16.25 14.22 10.83
C SER A 11 17.44 13.47 11.42
N LEU A 12 17.35 12.15 11.49
CA LEU A 12 18.48 11.29 11.82
C LEU A 12 19.56 11.42 10.74
N LEU A 13 20.81 11.67 11.15
CA LEU A 13 21.96 11.79 10.25
C LEU A 13 22.93 10.63 10.42
N GLU A 14 23.28 10.30 11.66
CA GLU A 14 24.28 9.26 11.96
C GLU A 14 23.86 8.39 13.15
N ILE A 15 24.21 7.11 13.09
CA ILE A 15 24.07 6.13 14.18
C ILE A 15 25.47 5.68 14.59
N HIS A 16 25.80 5.89 15.88
CA HIS A 16 27.04 5.45 16.52
C HIS A 16 26.69 4.31 17.48
N ASP A 17 26.68 3.09 16.96
CA ASP A 17 26.14 1.93 17.67
C ASP A 17 27.07 1.35 18.73
N GLY A 18 28.38 1.61 18.64
CA GLY A 18 29.35 1.25 19.66
C GLY A 18 29.15 2.04 20.97
N GLU A 19 28.91 3.34 20.85
CA GLU A 19 28.68 4.26 21.98
C GLU A 19 27.17 4.49 22.29
N LYS A 20 26.28 3.88 21.51
CA LYS A 20 24.82 3.91 21.65
C LYS A 20 24.22 5.33 21.67
N TYR A 21 24.54 6.11 20.64
CA TYR A 21 23.88 7.40 20.41
C TYR A 21 23.64 7.67 18.93
N VAL A 22 22.74 8.61 18.65
CA VAL A 22 22.48 9.12 17.31
C VAL A 22 22.77 10.62 17.23
N VAL A 23 23.15 11.07 16.04
CA VAL A 23 23.33 12.48 15.71
C VAL A 23 22.23 12.89 14.73
N THR A 24 21.57 14.00 15.00
CA THR A 24 20.57 14.58 14.10
C THR A 24 21.19 15.64 13.19
N LYS A 25 20.45 16.05 12.15
CA LYS A 25 20.89 17.07 11.19
C LYS A 25 21.22 18.42 11.84
N ASN A 26 20.57 18.78 12.94
CA ASN A 26 20.92 19.98 13.71
C ASN A 26 21.91 19.71 14.86
N ASN A 27 22.74 18.66 14.73
CA ASN A 27 23.79 18.28 15.68
C ASN A 27 23.28 17.95 17.10
N LYS A 28 22.02 17.51 17.24
CA LYS A 28 21.53 17.01 18.53
C LYS A 28 22.04 15.59 18.72
N ILE A 29 22.58 15.32 19.90
CA ILE A 29 23.02 13.99 20.32
C ILE A 29 21.93 13.37 21.20
N VAL A 30 21.50 12.15 20.87
CA VAL A 30 20.51 11.40 21.64
C VAL A 30 21.06 10.02 21.95
N LYS A 31 21.27 9.73 23.24
CA LYS A 31 21.68 8.40 23.72
C LYS A 31 20.49 7.45 23.78
N TYR A 32 20.72 6.17 23.55
CA TYR A 32 19.68 5.15 23.56
C TYR A 32 20.14 3.86 24.24
N SER A 33 19.21 3.10 24.80
CA SER A 33 19.44 1.68 25.14
C SER A 33 19.03 0.79 23.97
N TYR A 34 17.92 1.14 23.32
CA TYR A 34 17.42 0.52 22.11
C TYR A 34 17.06 1.60 21.09
N LEU A 35 17.29 1.31 19.82
CA LEU A 35 16.94 2.17 18.69
C LEU A 35 16.02 1.41 17.76
N CYS A 36 14.89 2.00 17.36
CA CYS A 36 14.00 1.42 16.35
C CYS A 36 13.90 2.33 15.13
N LEU A 37 14.33 1.83 13.98
CA LEU A 37 14.32 2.54 12.70
C LEU A 37 12.95 2.37 12.03
N CYS A 38 12.17 3.45 12.03
CA CYS A 38 10.84 3.52 11.43
C CYS A 38 10.77 4.59 10.32
N THR A 39 11.85 4.74 9.55
CA THR A 39 12.00 5.81 8.54
C THR A 39 11.12 5.63 7.29
N GLY A 40 10.46 4.47 7.17
CA GLY A 40 9.53 4.16 6.09
C GLY A 40 10.20 4.07 4.72
N ALA A 41 9.51 4.57 3.70
CA ALA A 41 9.94 4.50 2.31
C ALA A 41 9.64 5.80 1.56
N GLU A 42 10.30 5.98 0.42
CA GLU A 42 10.13 7.10 -0.52
C GLU A 42 9.54 6.62 -1.86
N PRO A 43 8.79 7.47 -2.59
CA PRO A 43 8.26 7.10 -3.90
C PRO A 43 9.36 6.69 -4.88
N LYS A 44 9.14 5.57 -5.58
CA LYS A 44 9.85 5.28 -6.82
C LYS A 44 9.22 6.13 -7.92
N LEU A 45 9.96 7.14 -8.38
CA LEU A 45 9.53 7.97 -9.49
C LEU A 45 9.88 7.32 -10.84
N VAL A 46 9.13 7.66 -11.88
CA VAL A 46 9.54 7.34 -13.26
C VAL A 46 10.94 7.92 -13.51
N PRO A 47 11.82 7.23 -14.28
CA PRO A 47 13.24 7.63 -14.40
C PRO A 47 13.46 9.09 -14.82
N GLN A 48 12.58 9.60 -15.68
CA GLN A 48 12.62 10.95 -16.23
C GLN A 48 12.23 12.03 -15.21
N ALA A 49 11.69 11.67 -14.03
CA ALA A 49 11.12 12.61 -13.06
C ALA A 49 12.09 13.68 -12.54
N LYS A 50 13.40 13.40 -12.54
CA LYS A 50 14.41 14.34 -12.01
C LYS A 50 14.46 15.67 -12.77
N ASP A 51 14.03 15.68 -14.03
CA ASP A 51 14.13 16.84 -14.91
C ASP A 51 12.83 17.68 -14.99
N PHE A 52 11.75 17.22 -14.33
CA PHE A 52 10.42 17.81 -14.45
C PHE A 52 9.74 17.97 -13.10
N GLU A 53 9.47 19.21 -12.70
CA GLU A 53 8.80 19.51 -11.44
C GLU A 53 7.30 19.12 -11.43
N GLU A 54 6.73 18.93 -12.61
CA GLU A 54 5.36 18.47 -12.86
C GLU A 54 5.18 16.97 -12.63
N ILE A 55 6.27 16.25 -12.32
CA ILE A 55 6.22 14.82 -12.01
C ILE A 55 6.29 14.66 -10.49
N LEU A 56 5.23 14.13 -9.90
CA LEU A 56 5.09 13.99 -8.45
C LEU A 56 4.94 12.53 -8.06
N GLY A 57 5.58 12.14 -6.96
CA GLY A 57 5.18 10.96 -6.19
C GLY A 57 4.22 11.36 -5.07
N ILE A 58 3.40 10.42 -4.61
CA ILE A 58 2.52 10.62 -3.46
C ILE A 58 2.90 9.58 -2.38
N ARG A 59 3.14 10.04 -1.16
CA ARG A 59 3.58 9.18 -0.04
C ARG A 59 3.26 9.70 1.35
N ASP A 60 3.29 11.01 1.55
CA ASP A 60 3.06 11.69 2.82
C ASP A 60 2.16 12.92 2.65
N THR A 61 1.74 13.55 3.75
CA THR A 61 0.82 14.69 3.68
C THR A 61 1.39 15.88 2.90
N ASP A 62 2.71 16.09 2.89
CA ASP A 62 3.32 17.19 2.11
C ASP A 62 3.21 16.93 0.60
N SER A 63 3.49 15.70 0.19
CA SER A 63 3.34 15.28 -1.21
C SER A 63 1.89 15.40 -1.67
N VAL A 64 0.92 15.14 -0.79
CA VAL A 64 -0.51 15.34 -1.04
C VAL A 64 -0.84 16.82 -1.19
N ASP A 65 -0.36 17.69 -0.31
CA ASP A 65 -0.59 19.13 -0.42
C ASP A 65 -0.02 19.70 -1.71
N LYS A 66 1.20 19.27 -2.08
CA LYS A 66 1.83 19.65 -3.35
C LYS A 66 1.00 19.16 -4.54
N PHE A 67 0.53 17.92 -4.48
CA PHE A 67 -0.34 17.33 -5.50
C PHE A 67 -1.65 18.11 -5.64
N VAL A 68 -2.38 18.37 -4.54
CA VAL A 68 -3.67 19.08 -4.55
C VAL A 68 -3.51 20.49 -5.14
N LYS A 69 -2.43 21.20 -4.80
CA LYS A 69 -2.13 22.52 -5.37
C LYS A 69 -1.86 22.47 -6.88
N LYS A 70 -1.13 21.45 -7.36
CA LYS A 70 -0.80 21.33 -8.79
C LYS A 70 -1.99 20.86 -9.61
N ILE A 71 -2.73 19.84 -9.14
CA ILE A 71 -3.85 19.29 -9.89
C ILE A 71 -4.98 20.31 -10.08
N ALA A 72 -5.19 21.22 -9.15
CA ALA A 72 -6.18 22.30 -9.25
C ALA A 72 -6.06 23.15 -10.54
N ASN A 73 -4.88 23.19 -11.16
CA ASN A 73 -4.63 23.90 -12.41
C ASN A 73 -4.47 22.97 -13.63
N ALA A 74 -4.54 21.65 -13.44
CA ALA A 74 -4.36 20.65 -14.48
C ALA A 74 -5.68 20.27 -15.13
N LYS A 75 -5.71 20.22 -16.46
CA LYS A 75 -6.83 19.71 -17.27
C LYS A 75 -6.59 18.28 -17.74
N LYS A 76 -5.33 17.89 -17.94
CA LYS A 76 -4.91 16.55 -18.33
C LYS A 76 -3.83 16.02 -17.39
N VAL A 77 -4.07 14.85 -16.81
CA VAL A 77 -3.16 14.21 -15.86
C VAL A 77 -2.83 12.81 -16.34
N ILE A 78 -1.56 12.42 -16.26
CA ILE A 78 -1.15 11.03 -16.39
C ILE A 78 -0.92 10.45 -15.00
N VAL A 79 -1.55 9.32 -14.69
CA VAL A 79 -1.25 8.51 -13.50
C VAL A 79 -0.49 7.28 -13.97
N VAL A 80 0.71 7.05 -13.41
CA VAL A 80 1.59 5.93 -13.78
C VAL A 80 1.68 4.94 -12.64
N GLY A 81 1.43 3.66 -12.92
CA GLY A 81 1.50 2.57 -11.95
C GLY A 81 0.13 1.99 -11.61
N ASN A 82 0.12 0.78 -11.07
CA ASN A 82 -1.09 -0.05 -10.97
C ASN A 82 -1.38 -0.51 -9.52
N GLY A 83 -0.79 0.19 -8.54
CA GLY A 83 -0.95 -0.08 -7.11
C GLY A 83 -2.05 0.78 -6.46
N GLY A 84 -2.12 0.72 -5.14
CA GLY A 84 -3.27 1.25 -4.38
C GLY A 84 -3.45 2.74 -4.55
N ILE A 85 -2.35 3.51 -4.45
CA ILE A 85 -2.36 4.96 -4.68
C ILE A 85 -2.90 5.30 -6.07
N ALA A 86 -2.47 4.58 -7.11
CA ALA A 86 -2.93 4.84 -8.47
C ALA A 86 -4.44 4.58 -8.59
N SER A 87 -4.90 3.41 -8.12
CA SER A 87 -6.31 3.00 -8.16
C SER A 87 -7.22 3.95 -7.38
N GLU A 88 -6.78 4.42 -6.21
CA GLU A 88 -7.50 5.41 -5.41
C GLU A 88 -7.57 6.77 -6.12
N LEU A 89 -6.47 7.23 -6.71
CA LEU A 89 -6.41 8.50 -7.42
C LEU A 89 -7.29 8.53 -8.66
N VAL A 90 -7.20 7.54 -9.54
CA VAL A 90 -8.00 7.52 -10.78
C VAL A 90 -9.50 7.46 -10.50
N TYR A 91 -9.89 6.87 -9.36
CA TYR A 91 -11.27 6.86 -8.90
C TYR A 91 -11.69 8.21 -8.28
N LYS A 92 -10.81 8.86 -7.50
CA LYS A 92 -11.14 10.05 -6.72
C LYS A 92 -10.98 11.37 -7.47
N ILE A 93 -10.01 11.49 -8.39
CA ILE A 93 -9.78 12.71 -9.17
C ILE A 93 -11.04 13.02 -9.99
N LYS A 94 -11.48 14.28 -9.93
CA LYS A 94 -12.61 14.80 -10.73
C LYS A 94 -12.18 16.05 -11.51
N ASN A 95 -13.04 16.46 -12.46
CA ASN A 95 -12.84 17.62 -13.33
C ASN A 95 -11.51 17.64 -14.11
N THR A 96 -11.08 16.50 -14.62
CA THR A 96 -9.79 16.34 -15.34
C THR A 96 -9.86 15.14 -16.28
N GLU A 97 -9.20 15.21 -17.44
CA GLU A 97 -8.94 14.04 -18.29
C GLU A 97 -7.79 13.22 -17.69
N ILE A 98 -8.02 11.94 -17.41
CA ILE A 98 -7.06 11.08 -16.73
C ILE A 98 -6.57 10.01 -17.70
N HIS A 99 -5.27 9.98 -17.95
CA HIS A 99 -4.61 8.89 -18.66
C HIS A 99 -3.94 7.97 -17.63
N TRP A 100 -4.45 6.77 -17.44
CA TRP A 100 -3.89 5.79 -16.52
C TRP A 100 -2.97 4.83 -17.27
N VAL A 101 -1.67 4.93 -17.04
CA VAL A 101 -0.64 4.13 -17.72
C VAL A 101 -0.16 3.01 -16.80
N ILE A 102 -0.37 1.76 -17.24
CA ILE A 102 -0.03 0.56 -16.47
C ILE A 102 0.73 -0.45 -17.33
N LYS A 103 1.63 -1.20 -16.68
CA LYS A 103 2.44 -2.25 -17.33
C LYS A 103 1.68 -3.56 -17.54
N ASP A 104 0.60 -3.72 -16.80
CA ASP A 104 -0.17 -4.95 -16.73
C ASP A 104 -1.31 -4.98 -17.76
N ARG A 105 -1.90 -6.16 -17.92
CA ARG A 105 -3.07 -6.42 -18.78
C ARG A 105 -4.40 -6.07 -18.13
N HIS A 106 -4.41 -5.83 -16.83
CA HIS A 106 -5.61 -5.50 -16.06
C HIS A 106 -5.27 -4.52 -14.94
N ILE A 107 -6.29 -3.79 -14.48
CA ILE A 107 -6.14 -2.77 -13.44
C ILE A 107 -5.96 -3.38 -12.05
N SER A 108 -5.27 -2.66 -11.17
CA SER A 108 -5.01 -3.02 -9.77
C SER A 108 -4.35 -4.40 -9.58
N SER A 109 -3.50 -4.82 -10.53
CA SER A 109 -2.90 -6.17 -10.55
C SER A 109 -2.07 -6.53 -9.31
N THR A 110 -1.62 -5.52 -8.57
CA THR A 110 -0.95 -5.70 -7.28
C THR A 110 -1.84 -6.37 -6.23
N PHE A 111 -3.16 -6.20 -6.34
CA PHE A 111 -4.13 -6.67 -5.35
C PHE A 111 -5.14 -7.67 -5.90
N VAL A 112 -5.49 -7.57 -7.18
CA VAL A 112 -6.61 -8.34 -7.73
C VAL A 112 -6.27 -8.99 -9.07
N ASP A 113 -6.99 -10.05 -9.39
CA ASP A 113 -6.92 -10.80 -10.64
C ASP A 113 -7.80 -10.17 -11.74
N PRO A 114 -7.75 -10.66 -12.99
CA PRO A 114 -8.54 -10.10 -14.09
C PRO A 114 -10.06 -10.09 -13.84
N GLY A 115 -10.63 -11.09 -13.16
CA GLY A 115 -12.07 -11.15 -12.90
C GLY A 115 -12.54 -10.03 -11.98
N ALA A 116 -11.82 -9.82 -10.88
CA ALA A 116 -12.05 -8.68 -9.98
C ALA A 116 -11.76 -7.33 -10.65
N ALA A 117 -10.78 -7.25 -11.55
CA ALA A 117 -10.53 -6.03 -12.32
C ALA A 117 -11.72 -5.67 -13.23
N GLU A 118 -12.30 -6.66 -13.94
CA GLU A 118 -13.51 -6.45 -14.74
C GLU A 118 -14.70 -6.00 -13.88
N PHE A 119 -14.85 -6.55 -12.68
CA PHE A 119 -15.88 -6.14 -11.72
C PHE A 119 -15.80 -4.63 -11.39
N PHE A 120 -14.59 -4.07 -11.30
CA PHE A 120 -14.40 -2.65 -10.96
C PHE A 120 -14.59 -1.67 -12.12
N LEU A 121 -14.42 -2.10 -13.38
CA LEU A 121 -14.44 -1.19 -14.54
C LEU A 121 -15.70 -0.31 -14.65
N PRO A 122 -16.94 -0.79 -14.38
CA PRO A 122 -18.13 0.06 -14.39
C PRO A 122 -18.05 1.24 -13.41
N SER A 123 -17.39 1.06 -12.27
CA SER A 123 -17.25 2.08 -11.21
C SER A 123 -16.36 3.25 -11.61
N LEU A 124 -15.51 3.09 -12.63
CA LEU A 124 -14.74 4.19 -13.22
C LEU A 124 -15.59 5.10 -14.11
N LYS A 125 -16.71 4.58 -14.65
CA LYS A 125 -17.64 5.33 -15.51
C LYS A 125 -18.77 5.98 -14.72
N ASN A 126 -19.22 5.33 -13.67
CA ASN A 126 -20.30 5.83 -12.83
C ASN A 126 -19.75 6.90 -11.88
N ASN A 127 -20.14 8.15 -12.14
CA ASN A 127 -19.86 9.29 -11.28
C ASN A 127 -20.76 9.33 -10.03
N GLU A 128 -21.55 8.29 -9.79
CA GLU A 128 -22.48 8.23 -8.68
C GLU A 128 -21.73 8.17 -7.35
N GLN A 129 -22.01 9.18 -6.52
CA GLN A 129 -21.66 9.18 -5.12
C GLN A 129 -22.45 8.06 -4.46
N SER A 130 -21.83 6.88 -4.29
CA SER A 130 -22.26 6.05 -3.18
C SER A 130 -22.03 6.89 -1.92
N THR A 131 -23.07 7.07 -1.11
CA THR A 131 -22.96 7.72 0.19
C THR A 131 -21.94 6.92 0.98
N GLU A 132 -20.71 7.44 1.11
CA GLU A 132 -19.66 6.71 1.79
C GLU A 132 -20.13 6.41 3.22
N PRO A 133 -20.18 5.13 3.64
CA PRO A 133 -20.62 4.79 4.99
C PRO A 133 -19.72 5.50 6.02
N VAL A 134 -20.34 5.85 7.16
CA VAL A 134 -19.67 6.54 8.26
C VAL A 134 -18.51 5.67 8.74
N SER A 135 -17.28 6.18 8.62
CA SER A 135 -16.10 5.48 9.13
C SER A 135 -15.98 5.76 10.62
N LYS A 136 -15.99 4.70 11.44
CA LYS A 136 -15.77 4.77 12.90
C LYS A 136 -14.28 4.87 13.29
N ARG A 137 -13.39 5.33 12.39
CA ARG A 137 -11.95 5.48 12.71
C ARG A 137 -11.68 6.82 13.38
N MET A 138 -11.00 6.80 14.53
CA MET A 138 -10.47 8.00 15.16
C MET A 138 -9.45 8.68 14.25
N ARG A 139 -9.59 9.99 14.04
CA ARG A 139 -8.65 10.83 13.28
C ARG A 139 -8.19 11.98 14.16
N TYR A 140 -6.93 12.36 14.03
CA TYR A 140 -6.33 13.49 14.73
C TYR A 140 -6.06 14.60 13.70
N GLN A 141 -6.43 15.84 14.02
CA GLN A 141 -5.99 17.03 13.28
C GLN A 141 -4.74 17.58 13.96
N GLU A 142 -3.71 17.93 13.19
CA GLU A 142 -2.55 18.65 13.73
C GLU A 142 -2.80 20.17 13.70
N GLU A 143 -2.36 20.88 14.74
CA GLU A 143 -2.27 22.34 14.73
C GLU A 143 -1.17 22.82 13.76
N ASP A 144 -1.36 24.04 13.21
CA ASP A 144 -0.53 24.70 12.21
C ASP A 144 0.97 24.81 12.60
N PHE A 145 1.74 23.78 12.26
CA PHE A 145 3.20 23.83 12.26
C PHE A 145 3.70 23.46 10.87
N LYS A 146 4.65 24.22 10.32
CA LYS A 146 5.41 23.85 9.10
C LYS A 146 6.21 22.57 9.39
N LYS A 147 5.61 21.41 9.15
CA LYS A 147 6.17 20.08 9.40
C LYS A 147 6.49 19.36 8.09
N SER A 148 7.32 18.32 8.18
CA SER A 148 7.30 17.26 7.18
C SER A 148 6.15 16.30 7.48
N GLY A 149 5.37 15.96 6.48
CA GLY A 149 4.17 15.17 6.59
C GLY A 149 4.37 13.73 7.05
N ALA A 150 3.38 13.17 7.76
CA ALA A 150 3.34 11.76 8.07
C ALA A 150 3.05 10.93 6.81
N ALA A 151 3.55 9.69 6.77
CA ALA A 151 3.23 8.75 5.71
C ALA A 151 1.72 8.49 5.63
N LEU A 152 1.21 8.33 4.41
CA LEU A 152 -0.22 8.14 4.18
C LEU A 152 -0.67 6.78 4.70
N GLY A 153 -1.71 6.81 5.52
CA GLY A 153 -2.46 5.62 5.92
C GLY A 153 -3.60 5.30 4.96
N PRO A 154 -4.41 4.29 5.29
CA PRO A 154 -5.63 4.00 4.53
C PRO A 154 -6.59 5.21 4.56
N ASP A 155 -7.40 5.36 3.50
CA ASP A 155 -8.39 6.43 3.36
C ASP A 155 -7.82 7.86 3.38
N TRP A 156 -6.53 8.04 3.05
CA TRP A 156 -5.85 9.34 3.10
C TRP A 156 -6.52 10.42 2.24
N TYR A 157 -7.18 10.02 1.15
CA TYR A 157 -7.86 10.91 0.21
C TYR A 157 -9.30 11.25 0.61
N LYS A 158 -9.87 10.63 1.64
CA LYS A 158 -11.32 10.63 1.92
C LYS A 158 -11.91 12.05 2.03
N ASN A 159 -11.21 12.93 2.75
CA ASN A 159 -11.65 14.30 3.02
C ASN A 159 -11.09 15.32 2.03
N LEU A 160 -10.35 14.87 1.02
CA LEU A 160 -9.75 15.75 0.03
C LEU A 160 -10.71 15.96 -1.12
N ILE A 161 -10.86 17.22 -1.52
CA ILE A 161 -11.47 17.58 -2.80
C ILE A 161 -10.36 17.59 -3.84
N ILE A 162 -10.22 16.49 -4.57
CA ILE A 162 -9.20 16.34 -5.62
C ILE A 162 -9.88 16.66 -6.95
N ARG A 163 -9.77 17.92 -7.38
CA ARG A 163 -10.38 18.42 -8.62
C ARG A 163 -9.35 19.17 -9.44
N GLY A 164 -9.34 18.94 -10.76
CA GLY A 164 -8.56 19.80 -11.67
C GLY A 164 -9.36 20.91 -12.33
N ALA A 165 -8.75 21.50 -13.35
CA ALA A 165 -9.20 22.70 -14.05
C ALA A 165 -10.01 22.42 -15.34
N GLY A 166 -10.54 21.21 -15.48
CA GLY A 166 -11.44 20.83 -16.57
C GLY A 166 -12.76 21.60 -16.55
N ASP A 167 -13.59 21.36 -17.57
CA ASP A 167 -14.96 21.88 -17.61
C ASP A 167 -15.86 21.06 -16.67
N LEU A 168 -16.48 21.75 -15.70
CA LEU A 168 -17.37 21.15 -14.69
C LEU A 168 -18.60 20.45 -15.31
N THR A 169 -18.92 20.75 -16.57
CA THR A 169 -20.03 20.15 -17.30
C THR A 169 -19.67 18.80 -17.94
N VAL A 170 -18.39 18.45 -18.02
CA VAL A 170 -17.90 17.21 -18.63
C VAL A 170 -17.40 16.26 -17.54
N PRO A 171 -17.95 15.04 -17.42
CA PRO A 171 -17.46 14.04 -16.49
C PRO A 171 -15.97 13.76 -16.71
N SER A 172 -15.25 13.45 -15.65
CA SER A 172 -13.87 12.97 -15.77
C SER A 172 -13.85 11.65 -16.50
N GLU A 173 -13.09 11.59 -17.59
CA GLU A 173 -12.89 10.37 -18.38
C GLU A 173 -11.55 9.75 -17.99
N VAL A 174 -11.58 8.47 -17.61
CA VAL A 174 -10.38 7.67 -17.35
C VAL A 174 -10.07 6.84 -18.60
N LYS A 175 -8.96 7.16 -19.27
CA LYS A 175 -8.42 6.41 -20.41
C LYS A 175 -7.27 5.54 -19.93
N ILE A 176 -7.44 4.22 -20.03
CA ILE A 176 -6.45 3.25 -19.55
C ILE A 176 -5.54 2.83 -20.71
N HIS A 177 -4.24 2.89 -20.49
CA HIS A 177 -3.18 2.47 -21.40
C HIS A 177 -2.51 1.23 -20.79
N TYR A 178 -2.98 0.06 -21.20
CA TYR A 178 -2.45 -1.24 -20.77
C TYR A 178 -1.09 -1.54 -21.41
N GLU A 179 -0.32 -2.43 -20.77
CA GLU A 179 0.98 -2.91 -21.27
C GLU A 179 1.91 -1.78 -21.77
N SER A 180 1.88 -0.65 -21.05
CA SER A 180 2.51 0.60 -21.46
C SER A 180 3.36 1.22 -20.37
N GLU A 181 4.46 1.84 -20.79
CA GLU A 181 5.39 2.58 -19.94
C GLU A 181 5.73 3.92 -20.57
N ILE A 182 6.08 4.91 -19.74
CA ILE A 182 6.65 6.16 -20.25
C ILE A 182 8.09 5.90 -20.71
N THR A 183 8.34 6.07 -22.00
CA THR A 183 9.69 5.94 -22.58
C THR A 183 10.37 7.29 -22.72
N HIS A 184 9.62 8.35 -23.05
CA HIS A 184 10.15 9.68 -23.24
C HIS A 184 9.24 10.76 -22.67
N ILE A 185 9.85 11.83 -22.15
CA ILE A 185 9.17 13.04 -21.70
C ILE A 185 9.95 14.24 -22.23
N SER A 186 9.25 15.19 -22.83
CA SER A 186 9.80 16.50 -23.20
C SER A 186 8.84 17.62 -22.83
N LYS A 187 9.31 18.88 -22.91
CA LYS A 187 8.52 20.06 -22.57
C LYS A 187 8.36 20.97 -23.79
N ASP A 188 7.12 21.22 -24.19
CA ASP A 188 6.78 22.25 -25.16
C ASP A 188 6.05 23.40 -24.46
N ARG A 189 6.71 24.55 -24.33
CA ARG A 189 6.13 25.73 -23.65
C ARG A 189 5.05 26.43 -24.48
N ASN A 190 4.94 26.12 -25.76
CA ASN A 190 3.91 26.66 -26.65
C ASN A 190 2.65 25.79 -26.68
N SER A 191 2.74 24.54 -26.19
CA SER A 191 1.61 23.64 -26.05
C SER A 191 0.71 24.08 -24.90
N VAL A 192 -0.61 23.91 -25.07
CA VAL A 192 -1.61 24.10 -24.00
C VAL A 192 -1.32 23.19 -22.81
N HIS A 193 -0.80 21.99 -23.08
CA HIS A 193 -0.35 21.01 -22.09
C HIS A 193 1.15 20.80 -22.25
N PRO A 194 1.98 21.30 -21.32
CA PRO A 194 3.40 21.49 -21.58
C PRO A 194 4.20 20.17 -21.66
N LEU A 195 3.75 19.10 -21.02
CA LEU A 195 4.45 17.82 -21.06
C LEU A 195 4.02 17.02 -22.30
N GLN A 196 5.00 16.62 -23.11
CA GLN A 196 4.84 15.69 -24.22
C GLN A 196 5.38 14.33 -23.77
N VAL A 197 4.57 13.28 -23.82
CA VAL A 197 4.88 11.97 -23.25
C VAL A 197 4.69 10.89 -24.30
N THR A 198 5.75 10.14 -24.59
CA THR A 198 5.68 8.97 -25.48
C THR A 198 5.62 7.70 -24.64
N LEU A 199 4.69 6.83 -24.99
CA LEU A 199 4.52 5.52 -24.36
C LEU A 199 5.23 4.41 -25.15
N SER A 200 5.54 3.31 -24.49
CA SER A 200 6.18 2.13 -25.10
C SER A 200 5.33 1.44 -26.17
N ASN A 201 4.02 1.65 -26.15
CA ASN A 201 3.10 1.17 -27.19
C ASN A 201 3.04 2.09 -28.42
N GLY A 202 3.81 3.18 -28.44
CA GLY A 202 3.86 4.16 -29.53
C GLY A 202 2.83 5.29 -29.45
N ALA A 203 1.99 5.34 -28.42
CA ALA A 203 1.07 6.45 -28.21
C ALA A 203 1.81 7.71 -27.72
N ASP A 204 1.48 8.85 -28.30
CA ASP A 204 1.92 10.17 -27.85
C ASP A 204 0.79 10.89 -27.12
N LEU A 205 1.08 11.34 -25.91
CA LEU A 205 0.15 12.01 -25.00
C LEU A 205 0.66 13.40 -24.65
N THR A 206 -0.27 14.29 -24.29
CA THR A 206 0.08 15.59 -23.70
C THR A 206 -0.61 15.74 -22.35
N CYS A 207 0.09 16.31 -21.36
CA CYS A 207 -0.47 16.52 -20.04
C CYS A 207 0.13 17.73 -19.30
N ASP A 208 -0.53 18.11 -18.21
CA ASP A 208 -0.09 19.19 -17.31
C ASP A 208 0.69 18.65 -16.11
N LEU A 209 0.42 17.40 -15.71
CA LEU A 209 0.91 16.79 -14.49
C LEU A 209 1.01 15.27 -14.65
N ILE A 210 2.08 14.69 -14.09
CA ILE A 210 2.27 13.23 -14.03
C ILE A 210 2.37 12.81 -12.57
N ILE A 211 1.56 11.84 -12.17
CA ILE A 211 1.64 11.21 -10.85
C ILE A 211 2.30 9.85 -10.99
N SER A 212 3.50 9.70 -10.43
CA SER A 212 4.22 8.44 -10.39
C SER A 212 3.88 7.65 -9.12
N ALA A 213 3.10 6.60 -9.28
CA ALA A 213 2.70 5.65 -8.26
C ALA A 213 3.23 4.23 -8.59
N THR A 214 4.53 4.13 -8.89
CA THR A 214 5.18 2.90 -9.38
C THR A 214 5.86 2.07 -8.29
N GLY A 215 5.52 2.32 -7.02
CA GLY A 215 6.09 1.65 -5.86
C GLY A 215 6.93 2.58 -4.99
N VAL A 216 7.63 2.01 -4.01
CA VAL A 216 8.45 2.76 -3.04
C VAL A 216 9.77 2.05 -2.77
N THR A 217 10.76 2.79 -2.27
CA THR A 217 12.07 2.29 -1.85
C THR A 217 12.36 2.63 -0.39
N ALA A 218 12.99 1.72 0.35
CA ALA A 218 13.27 1.91 1.78
C ALA A 218 14.14 3.17 2.04
N ARG A 219 13.64 4.08 2.89
CA ARG A 219 14.28 5.36 3.18
C ARG A 219 15.39 5.18 4.22
N LYS A 220 16.64 5.21 3.77
CA LYS A 220 17.83 5.02 4.62
C LYS A 220 18.80 6.20 4.48
N SER A 221 18.28 7.42 4.64
CA SER A 221 19.04 8.67 4.49
C SER A 221 19.85 9.01 5.75
N PHE A 222 20.61 8.05 6.27
CA PHE A 222 21.47 8.19 7.44
C PHE A 222 22.71 7.29 7.30
N ALA A 223 23.80 7.67 7.94
CA ALA A 223 25.01 6.86 8.04
C ALA A 223 24.98 5.97 9.30
N THR A 224 25.64 4.84 9.24
CA THR A 224 25.81 3.93 10.38
C THR A 224 27.28 3.59 10.57
N GLU A 225 27.73 3.53 11.82
CA GLU A 225 29.08 3.07 12.17
C GLU A 225 29.27 1.61 11.74
N THR A 226 28.37 0.72 12.19
CA THR A 226 28.28 -0.65 11.68
C THR A 226 27.33 -0.73 10.47
N ALA A 227 27.76 -1.37 9.39
CA ALA A 227 26.92 -1.55 8.21
C ALA A 227 25.71 -2.46 8.51
N LEU A 228 24.51 -1.99 8.18
CA LEU A 228 23.29 -2.79 8.26
C LEU A 228 23.21 -3.79 7.10
N GLU A 229 22.80 -5.02 7.40
CA GLU A 229 22.52 -6.00 6.36
C GLU A 229 21.25 -5.64 5.60
N LEU A 230 21.34 -5.64 4.26
CA LEU A 230 20.24 -5.26 3.38
C LEU A 230 19.76 -6.45 2.53
N THR A 231 18.49 -6.44 2.17
CA THR A 231 17.93 -7.28 1.10
C THR A 231 18.46 -6.82 -0.26
N GLU A 232 18.25 -7.63 -1.30
CA GLU A 232 18.55 -7.25 -2.69
C GLU A 232 17.76 -6.02 -3.17
N PHE A 233 16.63 -5.70 -2.52
CA PHE A 233 15.83 -4.50 -2.75
C PHE A 233 16.27 -3.30 -1.91
N GLY A 234 17.33 -3.45 -1.12
CA GLY A 234 17.88 -2.41 -0.26
C GLY A 234 17.08 -2.18 1.02
N GLU A 235 16.32 -3.14 1.51
CA GLU A 235 15.58 -3.00 2.77
C GLU A 235 16.41 -3.54 3.93
N ILE A 236 16.27 -2.98 5.13
CA ILE A 236 17.01 -3.47 6.31
C ILE A 236 16.48 -4.87 6.65
N LYS A 237 17.35 -5.87 6.72
CA LYS A 237 16.96 -7.21 7.17
C LYS A 237 16.70 -7.19 8.68
N VAL A 238 15.61 -7.83 9.09
CA VAL A 238 15.28 -8.03 10.51
C VAL A 238 14.94 -9.49 10.80
N ASN A 239 15.30 -9.95 12.00
CA ASN A 239 14.94 -11.27 12.51
C ASN A 239 13.48 -11.31 13.02
N GLU A 240 13.07 -12.45 13.56
CA GLU A 240 11.74 -12.71 14.12
C GLU A 240 11.38 -11.86 15.36
N HIS A 241 12.32 -11.08 15.90
CA HIS A 241 12.12 -10.08 16.96
C HIS A 241 12.17 -8.63 16.43
N MET A 242 12.18 -8.44 15.12
CA MET A 242 12.36 -7.14 14.43
C MET A 242 13.76 -6.52 14.63
N GLU A 243 14.72 -7.26 15.16
CA GLU A 243 16.08 -6.80 15.40
C GLU A 243 16.93 -6.94 14.12
N THR A 244 17.79 -5.95 13.87
CA THR A 244 18.73 -5.95 12.75
C THR A 244 19.96 -6.82 13.07
N ASN A 245 20.95 -6.87 12.17
CA ASN A 245 22.23 -7.50 12.46
C ASN A 245 23.06 -6.78 13.55
N VAL A 246 22.67 -5.56 13.94
CA VAL A 246 23.35 -4.77 14.99
C VAL A 246 22.56 -4.86 16.30
N PRO A 247 23.12 -5.47 17.37
CA PRO A 247 22.40 -5.67 18.62
C PRO A 247 21.87 -4.37 19.25
N GLY A 248 20.61 -4.40 19.65
CA GLY A 248 19.87 -3.26 20.21
C GLY A 248 19.35 -2.28 19.16
N ILE A 249 19.54 -2.54 17.86
CA ILE A 249 18.94 -1.78 16.77
C ILE A 249 17.88 -2.64 16.08
N TYR A 250 16.66 -2.11 16.05
CA TYR A 250 15.47 -2.71 15.46
C TYR A 250 15.06 -1.90 14.23
N ALA A 251 14.22 -2.49 13.38
CA ALA A 251 13.55 -1.74 12.31
C ALA A 251 12.12 -2.25 12.13
N ALA A 252 11.21 -1.35 11.74
CA ALA A 252 9.80 -1.69 11.56
C ALA A 252 9.16 -0.92 10.39
N GLY A 253 8.21 -1.58 9.73
CA GLY A 253 7.48 -1.03 8.58
C GLY A 253 8.31 -1.01 7.30
N ASP A 254 7.97 -0.10 6.39
CA ASP A 254 8.43 -0.17 4.99
C ASP A 254 9.96 -0.11 4.79
N VAL A 255 10.72 0.37 5.79
CA VAL A 255 12.19 0.46 5.73
C VAL A 255 12.87 -0.92 5.78
N CYS A 256 12.21 -1.92 6.36
CA CYS A 256 12.78 -3.21 6.65
C CYS A 256 12.02 -4.35 5.99
N SER A 257 12.64 -5.53 5.98
CA SER A 257 12.06 -6.78 5.47
C SER A 257 12.40 -7.96 6.36
N ALA A 258 11.41 -8.84 6.49
CA ALA A 258 11.51 -10.10 7.21
C ALA A 258 12.62 -10.99 6.67
N ASN A 259 13.53 -11.43 7.55
CA ASN A 259 14.64 -12.32 7.23
C ASN A 259 14.67 -13.52 8.19
N TRP A 260 13.50 -14.14 8.41
CA TRP A 260 13.32 -15.41 9.12
C TRP A 260 12.50 -16.37 8.25
N ASN A 261 12.29 -17.60 8.74
CA ASN A 261 11.39 -18.54 8.09
C ASN A 261 9.93 -18.14 8.33
N VAL A 262 9.35 -17.39 7.39
CA VAL A 262 7.97 -16.86 7.50
C VAL A 262 6.93 -17.97 7.32
N ALA A 263 5.75 -17.78 7.93
CA ALA A 263 4.63 -18.69 7.79
C ALA A 263 4.18 -18.86 6.33
N LYS A 264 3.55 -20.01 6.01
CA LYS A 264 3.13 -20.36 4.65
C LYS A 264 2.27 -19.24 4.02
N HIS A 265 1.24 -18.81 4.75
CA HIS A 265 0.22 -17.87 4.30
C HIS A 265 0.57 -16.40 4.55
N TRP A 266 1.74 -16.11 5.14
CA TRP A 266 2.21 -14.74 5.35
C TRP A 266 3.25 -14.34 4.32
N PHE A 267 3.19 -13.10 3.86
CA PHE A 267 4.25 -12.48 3.08
C PHE A 267 4.22 -10.97 3.29
N GLN A 268 5.32 -10.31 2.98
CA GLN A 268 5.44 -8.89 3.23
C GLN A 268 4.98 -8.05 2.03
N MET A 269 4.25 -6.98 2.33
CA MET A 269 3.93 -5.90 1.40
C MET A 269 4.11 -4.54 2.11
N LYS A 270 4.30 -3.47 1.33
CA LYS A 270 4.49 -2.12 1.87
C LYS A 270 3.15 -1.47 2.21
N LEU A 271 2.54 -1.95 3.29
CA LEU A 271 1.18 -1.64 3.71
C LEU A 271 1.16 -1.08 5.12
N TRP A 272 0.27 -0.11 5.35
CA TRP A 272 0.06 0.49 6.67
C TRP A 272 -0.30 -0.54 7.74
N THR A 273 -1.09 -1.57 7.41
CA THR A 273 -1.48 -2.64 8.34
C THR A 273 -0.27 -3.39 8.88
N GLN A 274 0.67 -3.76 8.00
CA GLN A 274 1.91 -4.43 8.39
C GLN A 274 2.84 -3.48 9.14
N ALA A 275 2.98 -2.22 8.71
CA ALA A 275 3.79 -1.25 9.44
C ALA A 275 3.32 -1.05 10.89
N ARG A 276 2.01 -1.03 11.13
CA ARG A 276 1.43 -0.98 12.48
C ARG A 276 1.76 -2.25 13.29
N GLN A 277 1.58 -3.43 12.71
CA GLN A 277 1.88 -4.70 13.36
C GLN A 277 3.36 -4.82 13.73
N MET A 278 4.26 -4.56 12.77
CA MET A 278 5.70 -4.57 12.97
C MET A 278 6.16 -3.57 14.03
N GLY A 279 5.62 -2.35 14.02
CA GLY A 279 5.97 -1.33 15.02
C GLY A 279 5.54 -1.71 16.43
N SER A 280 4.32 -2.23 16.58
CA SER A 280 3.80 -2.72 17.87
C SER A 280 4.63 -3.90 18.39
N TYR A 281 4.96 -4.84 17.51
CA TYR A 281 5.71 -6.03 17.87
C TYR A 281 7.20 -5.72 18.17
N ALA A 282 7.83 -4.80 17.43
CA ALA A 282 9.17 -4.31 17.76
C ALA A 282 9.23 -3.68 19.16
N ALA A 283 8.20 -2.92 19.55
CA ALA A 283 8.09 -2.36 20.90
C ALA A 283 7.98 -3.45 21.98
N ARG A 284 7.18 -4.50 21.73
CA ARG A 284 7.09 -5.68 22.60
C ARG A 284 8.44 -6.39 22.74
N CYS A 285 9.16 -6.58 21.64
CA CYS A 285 10.48 -7.22 21.64
C CYS A 285 11.51 -6.41 22.41
N MET A 286 11.60 -5.09 22.19
CA MET A 286 12.50 -4.21 22.96
C MET A 286 12.18 -4.25 24.46
N SER A 287 10.90 -4.22 24.83
CA SER A 287 10.47 -4.34 26.23
C SER A 287 10.81 -5.70 26.83
N GLY A 288 10.57 -6.79 26.10
CA GLY A 288 10.89 -8.14 26.54
C GLY A 288 12.39 -8.32 26.75
N HIS A 289 13.22 -7.86 25.81
CA HIS A 289 14.68 -7.93 25.93
C HIS A 289 15.20 -7.12 27.12
N LEU A 290 14.62 -5.95 27.39
CA LEU A 290 14.96 -5.14 28.57
C LEU A 290 14.66 -5.90 29.88
N ASN A 291 13.53 -6.60 29.94
CA ASN A 291 13.05 -7.32 31.13
C ASN A 291 13.52 -8.78 31.19
N LYS A 292 14.27 -9.26 30.17
CA LYS A 292 14.69 -10.66 30.00
C LYS A 292 13.51 -11.63 29.92
N GLU A 293 12.45 -11.22 29.25
CA GLU A 293 11.26 -12.03 28.98
C GLU A 293 11.37 -12.68 27.59
N GLU A 294 10.87 -13.91 27.49
CA GLU A 294 10.73 -14.60 26.22
C GLU A 294 9.55 -13.99 25.44
N ILE A 295 9.81 -13.54 24.21
CA ILE A 295 8.79 -12.99 23.32
C ILE A 295 8.59 -13.95 22.15
N LEU A 296 7.41 -14.55 22.10
CA LEU A 296 6.95 -15.33 20.97
C LEU A 296 6.47 -14.42 19.84
N GLN A 297 6.62 -14.89 18.60
CA GLN A 297 6.13 -14.19 17.43
C GLN A 297 4.62 -13.98 17.51
N ASP A 298 4.19 -12.78 17.14
CA ASP A 298 2.80 -12.40 17.19
C ASP A 298 1.99 -13.12 16.09
N PHE A 299 0.75 -13.49 16.40
CA PHE A 299 -0.11 -14.25 15.49
C PHE A 299 -0.35 -13.55 14.15
N CYS A 300 -0.20 -12.22 14.11
CA CYS A 300 -0.32 -11.46 12.87
C CYS A 300 0.75 -11.77 11.81
N PHE A 301 1.78 -12.56 12.14
CA PHE A 301 2.79 -13.05 11.19
C PHE A 301 2.48 -14.46 10.66
N GLU A 302 1.37 -15.09 11.07
CA GLU A 302 0.96 -16.42 10.57
C GLU A 302 0.25 -16.34 9.21
N MET A 303 -0.51 -15.28 8.97
CA MET A 303 -1.28 -15.10 7.74
C MET A 303 -1.26 -13.64 7.26
N PHE A 304 -1.17 -13.45 5.94
CA PHE A 304 -1.39 -12.15 5.33
C PHE A 304 -2.85 -11.73 5.48
N ALA A 305 -3.10 -10.54 6.03
CA ALA A 305 -4.43 -9.94 6.08
C ALA A 305 -4.35 -8.44 5.76
N HIS A 306 -5.15 -7.99 4.81
CA HIS A 306 -5.23 -6.58 4.44
C HIS A 306 -6.66 -6.15 4.12
N SER A 307 -7.03 -4.99 4.66
CA SER A 307 -8.31 -4.34 4.39
C SER A 307 -8.06 -2.96 3.79
N THR A 308 -8.64 -2.72 2.62
CA THR A 308 -8.52 -1.47 1.87
C THR A 308 -9.83 -1.11 1.18
N LYS A 309 -9.84 -0.01 0.45
CA LYS A 309 -10.92 0.37 -0.46
C LYS A 309 -10.39 0.59 -1.86
N LEU A 310 -11.03 -0.05 -2.84
CA LEU A 310 -10.74 0.16 -4.26
C LEU A 310 -12.04 0.48 -4.98
N PHE A 311 -12.04 1.56 -5.76
CA PHE A 311 -13.17 1.96 -6.60
C PHE A 311 -14.52 2.07 -5.86
N GLY A 312 -14.48 2.46 -4.58
CA GLY A 312 -15.66 2.60 -3.73
C GLY A 312 -16.05 1.35 -2.94
N TYR A 313 -15.48 0.19 -3.25
CA TYR A 313 -15.77 -1.06 -2.54
C TYR A 313 -14.78 -1.30 -1.41
N LYS A 314 -15.28 -1.92 -0.33
CA LYS A 314 -14.43 -2.60 0.66
C LYS A 314 -13.74 -3.78 -0.03
N VAL A 315 -12.44 -3.93 0.20
CA VAL A 315 -11.65 -5.05 -0.33
C VAL A 315 -10.86 -5.66 0.82
N ILE A 316 -11.05 -6.96 1.04
CA ILE A 316 -10.33 -7.77 2.02
C ILE A 316 -9.52 -8.82 1.26
N LEU A 317 -8.25 -8.94 1.63
CA LEU A 317 -7.28 -9.85 1.04
C LEU A 317 -6.71 -10.73 2.15
N LEU A 318 -6.89 -12.04 2.05
CA LEU A 318 -6.49 -13.00 3.08
C LEU A 318 -5.58 -14.08 2.50
N GLY A 319 -4.54 -14.45 3.25
CA GLY A 319 -3.58 -15.48 2.90
C GLY A 319 -2.98 -15.26 1.51
N LEU A 320 -2.84 -16.35 0.76
CA LEU A 320 -2.31 -16.40 -0.61
C LEU A 320 -3.42 -16.06 -1.62
N PHE A 321 -4.03 -14.88 -1.48
CA PHE A 321 -5.24 -14.44 -2.21
C PHE A 321 -5.15 -14.42 -3.74
N ASN A 322 -3.95 -14.44 -4.31
CA ASN A 322 -3.68 -14.59 -5.75
C ASN A 322 -2.86 -15.85 -6.07
N GLY A 323 -2.87 -16.85 -5.18
CA GLY A 323 -2.06 -18.04 -5.30
C GLY A 323 -0.56 -17.76 -5.19
N GLN A 324 -0.18 -16.69 -4.47
CA GLN A 324 1.22 -16.38 -4.19
C GLN A 324 1.89 -17.64 -3.63
N LYS A 325 3.08 -17.99 -4.14
CA LYS A 325 3.85 -19.18 -3.73
C LYS A 325 3.27 -20.56 -4.12
N LEU A 326 2.06 -20.68 -4.67
CA LEU A 326 1.40 -21.98 -4.95
C LEU A 326 1.75 -22.60 -6.33
N GLY A 327 2.64 -21.97 -7.10
CA GLY A 327 2.95 -22.44 -8.45
C GLY A 327 1.72 -22.36 -9.37
N THR A 328 1.38 -23.46 -10.05
CA THR A 328 0.25 -23.54 -11.00
C THR A 328 -0.82 -24.56 -10.61
N ASN A 329 -0.63 -25.30 -9.51
CA ASN A 329 -1.52 -26.39 -9.13
C ASN A 329 -2.47 -25.96 -8.01
N TYR A 330 -3.34 -25.01 -8.32
CA TYR A 330 -4.39 -24.54 -7.42
C TYR A 330 -5.68 -24.31 -8.21
N GLU A 331 -6.80 -24.39 -7.51
CA GLU A 331 -8.13 -24.14 -8.03
C GLU A 331 -8.62 -22.76 -7.59
N ILE A 332 -9.44 -22.13 -8.44
CA ILE A 332 -10.08 -20.86 -8.14
C ILE A 332 -11.59 -21.06 -8.16
N LEU A 333 -12.25 -20.78 -7.05
CA LEU A 333 -13.71 -20.70 -6.96
C LEU A 333 -14.12 -19.23 -6.92
N ILE A 334 -15.12 -18.85 -7.72
CA ILE A 334 -15.59 -17.46 -7.83
C ILE A 334 -17.11 -17.39 -7.72
N ARG A 335 -17.58 -16.45 -6.90
CA ARG A 335 -18.96 -15.96 -6.88
C ARG A 335 -18.96 -14.46 -7.12
N MET A 336 -19.88 -13.99 -7.95
CA MET A 336 -20.01 -12.56 -8.24
C MET A 336 -21.47 -12.16 -8.37
N THR A 337 -21.86 -11.15 -7.60
CA THR A 337 -23.10 -10.40 -7.81
C THR A 337 -22.72 -9.02 -8.33
N LYS A 338 -22.97 -8.77 -9.62
CA LYS A 338 -22.55 -7.54 -10.31
C LYS A 338 -22.93 -6.28 -9.53
N GLY A 339 -21.94 -5.42 -9.27
CA GLY A 339 -22.14 -4.14 -8.57
C GLY A 339 -22.39 -4.25 -7.06
N HIS A 340 -22.36 -5.45 -6.48
CA HIS A 340 -22.58 -5.67 -5.06
C HIS A 340 -21.35 -6.32 -4.42
N GLU A 341 -21.01 -7.52 -4.88
CA GLU A 341 -19.92 -8.30 -4.30
C GLU A 341 -19.18 -9.16 -5.32
N TYR A 342 -17.93 -9.46 -4.99
CA TYR A 342 -17.09 -10.43 -5.68
C TYR A 342 -16.30 -11.21 -4.63
N VAL A 343 -16.44 -12.53 -4.66
CA VAL A 343 -15.79 -13.49 -3.76
C VAL A 343 -14.94 -14.41 -4.61
N LYS A 344 -13.66 -14.54 -4.25
CA LYS A 344 -12.74 -15.49 -4.86
C LYS A 344 -11.98 -16.26 -3.80
N PHE A 345 -12.02 -17.58 -3.90
CA PHE A 345 -11.25 -18.50 -3.08
C PHE A 345 -10.16 -19.18 -3.91
N VAL A 346 -8.97 -19.31 -3.32
CA VAL A 346 -7.82 -20.02 -3.88
C VAL A 346 -7.60 -21.30 -3.09
N LEU A 347 -7.78 -22.46 -3.72
CA LEU A 347 -7.68 -23.77 -3.07
C LEU A 347 -6.46 -24.55 -3.58
N GLU A 348 -5.75 -25.20 -2.67
CA GLU A 348 -4.71 -26.17 -2.99
C GLU A 348 -5.02 -27.45 -2.21
N ASN A 349 -5.16 -28.59 -2.90
CA ASN A 349 -5.54 -29.87 -2.31
C ASN A 349 -6.82 -29.78 -1.45
N ASN A 350 -7.86 -29.14 -2.00
CA ASN A 350 -9.16 -28.92 -1.34
C ASN A 350 -9.09 -28.10 -0.04
N LYS A 351 -8.00 -27.35 0.21
CA LYS A 351 -7.85 -26.48 1.37
C LYS A 351 -7.72 -25.03 0.96
N LEU A 352 -8.42 -24.13 1.65
CA LEU A 352 -8.33 -22.70 1.37
C LEU A 352 -6.92 -22.20 1.69
N GLN A 353 -6.32 -21.53 0.71
CA GLN A 353 -5.00 -20.90 0.83
C GLN A 353 -5.09 -19.37 0.82
N GLY A 354 -6.14 -18.81 0.23
CA GLY A 354 -6.36 -17.37 0.22
C GLY A 354 -7.72 -16.96 -0.31
N ALA A 355 -8.10 -15.73 -0.02
CA ALA A 355 -9.38 -15.16 -0.43
C ALA A 355 -9.26 -13.70 -0.86
N VAL A 356 -10.04 -13.33 -1.88
CA VAL A 356 -10.34 -11.93 -2.23
C VAL A 356 -11.83 -11.71 -2.03
N LEU A 357 -12.16 -10.80 -1.11
CA LEU A 357 -13.54 -10.45 -0.76
C LEU A 357 -13.76 -8.98 -1.07
N ILE A 358 -14.68 -8.68 -1.98
CA ILE A 358 -14.98 -7.33 -2.45
C ILE A 358 -16.47 -7.06 -2.18
N GLY A 359 -16.76 -5.92 -1.56
CA GLY A 359 -18.11 -5.59 -1.09
C GLY A 359 -18.30 -6.00 0.37
N ASP A 360 -19.57 -6.06 0.79
CA ASP A 360 -19.97 -6.55 2.11
C ASP A 360 -20.38 -8.02 1.95
N THR A 361 -19.40 -8.91 2.13
CA THR A 361 -19.56 -10.36 1.86
C THR A 361 -19.91 -11.18 3.11
N ASP A 362 -19.54 -10.68 4.29
CA ASP A 362 -19.65 -11.38 5.58
C ASP A 362 -18.97 -12.76 5.60
N LEU A 363 -17.82 -12.90 4.93
CA LEU A 363 -17.06 -14.16 4.79
C LEU A 363 -15.63 -14.07 5.37
N GLU A 364 -15.26 -12.94 5.94
CA GLU A 364 -13.89 -12.63 6.36
C GLU A 364 -13.40 -13.59 7.45
N GLU A 365 -14.18 -13.76 8.51
CA GLU A 365 -13.83 -14.59 9.67
C GLU A 365 -13.78 -16.07 9.29
N MET A 366 -14.79 -16.52 8.54
CA MET A 366 -14.82 -17.88 8.00
C MET A 366 -13.60 -18.17 7.12
N ALA A 367 -13.28 -17.30 6.17
CA ALA A 367 -12.13 -17.50 5.29
C ALA A 367 -10.81 -17.49 6.06
N GLU A 368 -10.65 -16.61 7.05
CA GLU A 368 -9.49 -16.58 7.95
C GLU A 368 -9.34 -17.92 8.70
N ASN A 369 -10.42 -18.40 9.33
CA ASN A 369 -10.43 -19.67 10.05
C ASN A 369 -10.11 -20.87 9.15
N LEU A 370 -10.67 -20.91 7.92
CA LEU A 370 -10.38 -21.96 6.95
C LEU A 370 -8.91 -21.99 6.53
N ILE A 371 -8.31 -20.81 6.30
CA ILE A 371 -6.89 -20.71 5.93
C ILE A 371 -6.01 -21.12 7.11
N LEU A 372 -6.30 -20.69 8.33
CA LEU A 372 -5.46 -20.99 9.49
C LEU A 372 -5.55 -22.46 9.90
N ASN A 373 -6.77 -23.02 9.94
CA ASN A 373 -7.00 -24.40 10.36
C ASN A 373 -6.72 -25.43 9.26
N GLN A 374 -6.58 -24.98 7.99
CA GLN A 374 -6.31 -25.85 6.84
C GLN A 374 -7.31 -27.03 6.75
N ILE A 375 -8.59 -26.71 6.93
CA ILE A 375 -9.71 -27.67 6.88
C ILE A 375 -9.87 -28.18 5.44
N ASP A 376 -10.09 -29.49 5.30
CA ASP A 376 -10.39 -30.11 4.01
C ASP A 376 -11.84 -29.79 3.60
N LEU A 377 -11.98 -29.13 2.44
CA LEU A 377 -13.24 -28.63 1.91
C LEU A 377 -13.89 -29.57 0.90
N SER A 378 -13.28 -30.74 0.65
CA SER A 378 -13.86 -31.79 -0.20
C SER A 378 -15.31 -32.14 0.14
N PRO A 379 -15.75 -32.18 1.42
CA PRO A 379 -17.13 -32.47 1.77
C PRO A 379 -18.15 -31.43 1.28
N TYR A 380 -17.72 -30.19 1.05
CA TYR A 380 -18.59 -29.07 0.67
C TYR A 380 -18.65 -28.85 -0.85
N GLY A 381 -17.58 -29.20 -1.57
CA GLY A 381 -17.56 -29.05 -3.03
C GLY A 381 -17.91 -27.63 -3.49
N ASP A 382 -18.83 -27.51 -4.44
CA ASP A 382 -19.27 -26.23 -5.00
C ASP A 382 -20.17 -25.41 -4.03
N ASP A 383 -20.72 -26.06 -2.99
CA ASP A 383 -21.62 -25.40 -2.03
C ASP A 383 -20.89 -24.39 -1.13
N ILE A 384 -19.55 -24.42 -1.09
CA ILE A 384 -18.73 -23.49 -0.30
C ILE A 384 -18.94 -22.01 -0.63
N LEU A 385 -19.38 -21.70 -1.85
CA LEU A 385 -19.72 -20.34 -2.25
C LEU A 385 -21.23 -20.12 -2.41
N ASN A 386 -22.07 -21.12 -2.10
CA ASN A 386 -23.51 -20.99 -2.23
C ASN A 386 -24.05 -19.96 -1.21
N PRO A 387 -24.63 -18.83 -1.65
CA PRO A 387 -25.09 -17.78 -0.74
C PRO A 387 -26.35 -18.20 0.06
N ASP A 388 -27.06 -19.25 -0.35
CA ASP A 388 -28.23 -19.76 0.37
C ASP A 388 -27.85 -20.74 1.49
N ILE A 389 -26.56 -21.04 1.63
CA ILE A 389 -26.02 -21.94 2.63
C ILE A 389 -25.18 -21.11 3.59
N ASP A 390 -25.57 -21.11 4.87
CA ASP A 390 -24.72 -20.56 5.91
C ASP A 390 -23.59 -21.55 6.15
N ILE A 391 -22.40 -21.18 5.69
CA ILE A 391 -21.26 -22.09 5.82
C ILE A 391 -20.70 -22.09 7.25
N GLU A 392 -21.02 -21.08 8.07
CA GLU A 392 -20.61 -21.04 9.47
C GLU A 392 -21.23 -22.21 10.26
N ASP A 393 -22.46 -22.58 9.93
CA ASP A 393 -23.18 -23.75 10.51
C ASP A 393 -22.43 -25.09 10.30
N TYR A 394 -21.48 -25.17 9.36
CA TYR A 394 -20.71 -26.39 9.11
C TYR A 394 -19.45 -26.50 9.99
N PHE A 395 -19.08 -25.43 10.69
CA PHE A 395 -17.86 -25.38 11.51
C PHE A 395 -18.14 -25.29 13.02
N ASP A 396 -19.42 -25.16 13.42
CA ASP A 396 -19.93 -25.41 14.77
C ASP A 396 -20.06 -26.93 15.06
#